data_AF-A0A7V5BSF2-F1
#
_entry.id   AF-A0A7V5BSF2-F1
#
_cell.length_a   1.000
_cell.length_b   1.000
_cell.length_c   1.000
_cell.angle_alpha   90.00
_cell.angle_beta   90.00
_cell.angle_gamma   90.00
#
_symmetry.space_group_name_H-M   'P 1'
#
loop_
_entity.id
_entity.type
_entity.pdbx_description
1 polymer ?
#
loop_
_entity_poly.entity_id
_entity_poly.type
_entity_poly.pdbx_seq_one_letter_code
_entity_poly.pdbx_strand_id
1 'polypeptide(L)'
;MVTRRSACWIRSVDMIVAVYELAGEVKGVCDEPAQDHTSRAPFCATIKARMAMEAYILFAGDSNQGILYVCHALLETAMEEGWYAEMLSAQTRDELTQCLIAMSNIPLSPRPHIQPDVGVLANRFAADQLENSIKPGGLLIMNATQVRRPPRRHDIDIIMAPTEPEAEDPVRVSMTLLGTLIGLTGWVDPNHMARVLKKIDRDETWCKAFWRGHTYAIGLMRHPAETIHLSSEVMDV
;
A
#
# COMPACT_ATOMS: atom_id res chain seq x y z
N MET A 1 -59.23 -14.35 -12.30
CA MET A 1 -58.89 -15.05 -11.04
C MET A 1 -57.49 -14.63 -10.62
N VAL A 2 -57.35 -14.15 -9.40
CA VAL A 2 -56.13 -13.62 -8.76
C VAL A 2 -55.23 -14.78 -8.29
N THR A 3 -53.89 -14.62 -8.32
CA THR A 3 -52.88 -14.86 -7.23
C THR A 3 -51.44 -14.95 -7.79
N ARG A 4 -50.52 -14.02 -7.42
CA ARG A 4 -49.30 -14.15 -6.56
C ARG A 4 -48.27 -15.22 -7.03
N ARG A 5 -46.94 -15.05 -7.12
CA ARG A 5 -45.89 -14.20 -6.48
C ARG A 5 -44.52 -14.44 -7.22
N SER A 6 -43.64 -13.43 -7.26
CA SER A 6 -42.13 -13.43 -7.13
C SER A 6 -41.27 -14.39 -8.01
N ALA A 7 -40.03 -14.17 -8.43
CA ALA A 7 -38.93 -13.23 -8.19
C ALA A 7 -37.93 -13.39 -9.40
N CYS A 8 -37.33 -12.31 -9.90
CA CYS A 8 -35.93 -11.91 -9.66
C CYS A 8 -34.93 -12.45 -10.71
N TRP A 9 -34.36 -11.48 -11.42
CA TRP A 9 -33.25 -11.56 -12.36
C TRP A 9 -31.93 -11.80 -11.63
N ILE A 10 -30.94 -12.44 -12.27
CA ILE A 10 -29.54 -11.96 -12.30
C ILE A 10 -28.71 -12.78 -13.32
N ARG A 11 -27.90 -12.03 -14.07
CA ARG A 11 -26.93 -12.43 -15.10
C ARG A 11 -25.53 -12.17 -14.51
N SER A 12 -24.67 -13.19 -14.53
CA SER A 12 -23.23 -13.09 -14.81
C SER A 12 -22.36 -12.09 -14.02
N VAL A 13 -22.26 -12.22 -12.68
CA VAL A 13 -21.21 -11.58 -11.84
C VAL A 13 -20.56 -12.57 -10.84
N ASP A 14 -20.88 -13.87 -10.88
CA ASP A 14 -20.57 -14.81 -9.79
C ASP A 14 -19.15 -15.40 -9.74
N MET A 15 -18.17 -14.84 -10.46
CA MET A 15 -16.79 -15.39 -10.43
C MET A 15 -15.79 -14.60 -9.57
N ILE A 16 -16.12 -13.36 -9.17
CA ILE A 16 -15.21 -12.50 -8.39
C ILE A 16 -15.53 -12.51 -6.88
N VAL A 17 -16.72 -12.97 -6.48
CA VAL A 17 -17.10 -13.10 -5.05
C VAL A 17 -16.57 -14.40 -4.42
N ALA A 18 -16.23 -15.42 -5.22
CA ALA A 18 -15.84 -16.73 -4.71
C ALA A 18 -14.53 -16.73 -3.88
N VAL A 19 -13.61 -15.79 -4.11
CA VAL A 19 -12.40 -15.66 -3.28
C VAL A 19 -12.71 -15.02 -1.92
N TYR A 20 -13.81 -14.28 -1.81
CA TYR A 20 -14.21 -13.62 -0.55
C TYR A 20 -15.07 -14.50 0.37
N GLU A 21 -15.80 -15.50 -0.14
CA GLU A 21 -16.66 -16.38 0.68
C GLU A 21 -16.02 -17.72 1.08
N LEU A 22 -14.88 -18.10 0.49
CA LEU A 22 -14.16 -19.33 0.87
C LEU A 22 -13.30 -19.19 2.15
N ALA A 23 -13.17 -18.01 2.73
CA ALA A 23 -12.50 -17.80 4.02
C ALA A 23 -13.29 -18.33 5.23
N GLY A 24 -14.40 -19.04 5.00
CA GLY A 24 -15.35 -19.46 6.02
C GLY A 24 -15.69 -20.95 6.05
N GLU A 25 -14.77 -21.87 5.74
CA GLU A 25 -14.88 -23.28 6.18
C GLU A 25 -13.62 -24.08 5.81
N VAL A 26 -12.75 -24.38 6.78
CA VAL A 26 -11.78 -25.47 6.64
C VAL A 26 -11.83 -26.34 7.90
N LYS A 27 -12.55 -27.48 7.78
CA LYS A 27 -12.37 -28.65 8.65
C LYS A 27 -11.07 -29.34 8.27
N GLY A 28 -10.28 -29.69 9.28
CA GLY A 28 -8.89 -30.10 9.10
C GLY A 28 -8.65 -31.54 8.68
N VAL A 29 -7.36 -31.82 8.45
CA VAL A 29 -6.67 -33.10 8.65
C VAL A 29 -5.24 -32.79 9.08
N CYS A 30 -4.74 -33.59 10.02
CA CYS A 30 -3.47 -33.48 10.75
C CYS A 30 -2.27 -33.98 9.92
N ASP A 31 -1.07 -33.45 10.17
CA ASP A 31 0.04 -34.14 10.86
C ASP A 31 1.33 -33.26 10.94
N GLU A 32 2.02 -33.37 12.08
CA GLU A 32 3.08 -32.54 12.73
C GLU A 32 4.51 -32.51 12.09
N PRO A 33 5.56 -31.91 12.72
CA PRO A 33 5.76 -30.53 13.22
C PRO A 33 7.14 -29.89 12.80
N ALA A 34 7.39 -28.67 13.30
CA ALA A 34 8.66 -27.89 13.37
C ALA A 34 8.87 -26.86 12.23
N GLN A 35 9.13 -25.57 12.47
CA GLN A 35 9.92 -24.93 13.52
C GLN A 35 9.33 -23.59 13.99
N ASP A 36 9.62 -23.27 15.25
CA ASP A 36 9.17 -22.10 16.01
C ASP A 36 9.53 -20.74 15.36
N HIS A 37 8.52 -19.97 14.96
CA HIS A 37 8.63 -18.58 14.48
C HIS A 37 8.04 -17.57 15.49
N THR A 38 7.75 -17.98 16.72
CA THR A 38 6.93 -17.19 17.66
C THR A 38 7.68 -16.10 18.44
N SER A 39 8.98 -15.86 18.18
CA SER A 39 9.78 -14.89 18.94
C SER A 39 9.90 -13.49 18.31
N ARG A 40 9.35 -13.25 17.11
CA ARG A 40 9.38 -11.92 16.47
C ARG A 40 8.09 -11.17 16.82
N ALA A 41 8.22 -9.98 17.41
CA ALA A 41 7.09 -9.06 17.60
C ALA A 41 6.32 -8.91 16.28
N PRO A 42 4.96 -8.77 16.31
CA PRO A 42 4.18 -8.70 15.08
C PRO A 42 4.78 -7.66 14.14
N PHE A 43 5.03 -8.09 12.89
CA PHE A 43 5.72 -7.35 11.82
C PHE A 43 5.36 -5.85 11.80
N CYS A 44 4.10 -5.52 12.07
CA CYS A 44 3.58 -4.15 12.06
C CYS A 44 3.89 -3.32 13.32
N ALA A 45 3.93 -3.91 14.52
CA ALA A 45 4.40 -3.22 15.73
C ALA A 45 5.88 -2.82 15.59
N THR A 46 6.63 -3.63 14.86
CA THR A 46 8.04 -3.40 14.58
C THR A 46 8.23 -2.25 13.58
N ILE A 47 7.44 -2.19 12.49
CA ILE A 47 7.47 -1.06 11.54
C ILE A 47 7.13 0.26 12.24
N LYS A 48 6.01 0.32 12.96
CA LYS A 48 5.58 1.54 13.66
C LYS A 48 6.56 1.99 14.75
N ALA A 49 7.23 1.06 15.42
CA ALA A 49 8.23 1.38 16.46
C ALA A 49 9.61 1.73 15.91
N ARG A 50 10.00 1.20 14.74
CA ARG A 50 11.30 1.47 14.10
C ARG A 50 11.32 2.79 13.34
N MET A 51 10.16 3.22 12.86
CA MET A 51 10.01 4.50 12.20
C MET A 51 9.95 5.57 13.28
N ALA A 52 11.16 5.99 13.66
CA ALA A 52 11.39 7.04 14.63
C ALA A 52 10.73 8.35 14.20
N MET A 53 10.79 9.33 15.10
CA MET A 53 10.18 10.66 15.03
C MET A 53 10.21 11.39 13.68
N GLU A 54 11.12 11.03 12.77
CA GLU A 54 11.26 11.54 11.40
C GLU A 54 11.38 10.35 10.42
N ALA A 55 10.65 10.41 9.29
CA ALA A 55 10.64 9.40 8.24
C ALA A 55 10.80 10.04 6.86
N TYR A 56 11.62 9.42 6.02
CA TYR A 56 11.79 9.79 4.62
C TYR A 56 11.12 8.78 3.69
N ILE A 57 10.22 9.26 2.84
CA ILE A 57 9.34 8.42 2.03
C ILE A 57 9.55 8.78 0.56
N LEU A 58 9.99 7.80 -0.21
CA LEU A 58 10.14 7.90 -1.66
C LEU A 58 8.92 7.30 -2.34
N PHE A 59 8.18 8.11 -3.08
CA PHE A 59 7.17 7.65 -4.03
C PHE A 59 7.76 7.67 -5.43
N ALA A 60 7.53 6.61 -6.20
CA ALA A 60 7.95 6.59 -7.60
C ALA A 60 7.03 5.75 -8.48
N GLY A 61 6.92 6.17 -9.73
CA GLY A 61 6.05 5.56 -10.73
C GLY A 61 6.04 6.37 -12.01
N ASP A 62 5.18 6.00 -12.95
CA ASP A 62 5.06 6.72 -14.21
C ASP A 62 4.42 8.10 -14.00
N SER A 63 4.76 9.05 -14.87
CA SER A 63 4.27 10.43 -14.79
C SER A 63 2.73 10.56 -14.77
N ASN A 64 2.00 9.60 -15.32
CA ASN A 64 0.54 9.57 -15.32
C ASN A 64 -0.08 8.92 -14.06
N GLN A 65 0.69 8.21 -13.23
CA GLN A 65 0.19 7.55 -12.02
C GLN A 65 -0.04 8.53 -10.86
N GLY A 66 0.11 9.84 -11.08
CA GLY A 66 -0.24 10.86 -10.09
C GLY A 66 0.65 10.86 -8.84
N ILE A 67 1.92 10.47 -8.96
CA ILE A 67 2.88 10.43 -7.85
C ILE A 67 2.92 11.75 -7.06
N LEU A 68 2.95 12.89 -7.75
CA LEU A 68 2.95 14.20 -7.10
C LEU A 68 1.62 14.50 -6.40
N TYR A 69 0.48 14.10 -6.97
CA TYR A 69 -0.83 14.27 -6.33
C TYR A 69 -0.92 13.51 -5.01
N VAL A 70 -0.44 12.26 -4.99
CA VAL A 70 -0.37 11.45 -3.78
C VAL A 70 0.50 12.12 -2.71
N CYS A 71 1.67 12.61 -3.10
CA CYS A 71 2.57 13.28 -2.16
C CYS A 71 1.96 14.57 -1.60
N HIS A 72 1.35 15.39 -2.45
CA HIS A 72 0.68 16.60 -2.00
C HIS A 72 -0.49 16.32 -1.05
N ALA A 73 -1.32 15.32 -1.36
CA ALA A 73 -2.44 14.94 -0.48
C ALA A 73 -1.95 14.44 0.88
N LEU A 74 -0.85 13.66 0.92
CA LEU A 74 -0.26 13.18 2.15
C LEU A 74 0.35 14.32 2.98
N LEU A 75 1.07 15.23 2.33
CA LEU A 75 1.65 16.41 2.99
C LEU A 75 0.56 17.32 3.56
N GLU A 76 -0.48 17.64 2.78
CA GLU A 76 -1.63 18.44 3.26
C GLU A 76 -2.26 17.81 4.50
N THR A 77 -2.57 16.51 4.42
CA THR A 77 -3.17 15.77 5.54
C THR A 77 -2.26 15.77 6.77
N ALA A 78 -0.98 15.46 6.61
CA ALA A 78 -0.02 15.43 7.70
C ALA A 78 0.13 16.80 8.38
N MET A 79 0.25 17.86 7.58
CA MET A 79 0.36 19.24 8.10
C MET A 79 -0.91 19.69 8.81
N GLU A 80 -2.10 19.36 8.28
CA GLU A 80 -3.39 19.64 8.96
C GLU A 80 -3.51 18.87 10.29
N GLU A 81 -2.84 17.72 10.43
CA GLU A 81 -2.75 16.93 11.67
C GLU A 81 -1.60 17.35 12.61
N GLY A 82 -0.82 18.39 12.26
CA GLY A 82 0.24 18.96 13.09
C GLY A 82 1.61 18.29 12.95
N TRP A 83 1.82 17.46 11.92
CA TRP A 83 3.14 16.96 11.56
C TRP A 83 3.97 18.04 10.87
N TYR A 84 5.29 17.99 11.06
CA TYR A 84 6.26 18.67 10.21
C TYR A 84 6.47 17.82 8.96
N ALA A 85 5.94 18.27 7.83
CA ALA A 85 6.05 17.54 6.58
C ALA A 85 6.51 18.47 5.45
N GLU A 86 7.43 17.98 4.62
CA GLU A 86 8.03 18.76 3.53
C GLU A 86 8.30 17.87 2.31
N MET A 87 8.09 18.43 1.11
CA MET A 87 8.56 17.83 -0.13
C MET A 87 10.03 18.22 -0.36
N LEU A 88 10.94 17.27 -0.20
CA LEU A 88 12.37 17.49 -0.34
C LEU A 88 12.83 17.50 -1.80
N SER A 89 12.20 16.66 -2.62
CA SER A 89 12.44 16.65 -4.07
C SER A 89 11.24 16.13 -4.82
N ALA A 90 11.05 16.65 -6.03
CA ALA A 90 10.10 16.16 -7.01
C ALA A 90 10.77 16.26 -8.39
N GLN A 91 10.94 15.14 -9.06
CA GLN A 91 11.63 15.08 -10.34
C GLN A 91 10.91 14.12 -11.27
N THR A 92 10.69 14.55 -12.51
CA THR A 92 10.26 13.68 -13.59
C THR A 92 11.35 13.66 -14.65
N ARG A 93 11.85 12.46 -14.95
CA ARG A 93 12.82 12.25 -16.03
C ARG A 93 12.33 11.09 -16.88
N ASP A 94 12.14 11.38 -18.16
CA ASP A 94 11.51 10.47 -19.12
C ASP A 94 10.13 10.05 -18.58
N GLU A 95 9.89 8.75 -18.44
CA GLU A 95 8.60 8.22 -17.96
C GLU A 95 8.52 8.18 -16.42
N LEU A 96 9.65 8.21 -15.71
CA LEU A 96 9.71 8.02 -14.26
C LEU A 96 9.59 9.34 -13.50
N THR A 97 8.60 9.39 -12.62
CA THR A 97 8.43 10.45 -11.61
C THR A 97 8.83 9.92 -10.25
N GLN A 98 9.63 10.70 -9.53
CA GLN A 98 10.07 10.44 -8.17
C GLN A 98 9.72 11.62 -7.29
N CYS A 99 9.24 11.35 -6.09
CA CYS A 99 9.01 12.36 -5.08
C CYS A 99 9.49 11.85 -3.72
N LEU A 100 10.40 12.62 -3.10
CA LEU A 100 10.90 12.36 -1.77
C LEU A 100 10.26 13.35 -0.82
N ILE A 101 9.56 12.84 0.20
CA ILE A 101 8.97 13.63 1.26
C ILE A 101 9.61 13.27 2.61
N ALA A 102 9.65 14.25 3.51
CA ALA A 102 9.97 14.05 4.91
C ALA A 102 8.72 14.27 5.75
N MET A 103 8.51 13.44 6.77
CA MET A 103 7.44 13.59 7.76
C MET A 103 8.02 13.40 9.15
N SER A 104 7.66 14.26 10.09
CA SER A 104 8.19 14.23 11.44
C SER A 104 7.22 14.79 12.47
N ASN A 105 7.25 14.28 13.69
CA ASN A 105 6.50 14.86 14.83
C ASN A 105 7.31 15.94 15.57
N ILE A 106 8.55 16.18 15.15
CA ILE A 106 9.42 17.28 15.61
C ILE A 106 9.89 18.11 14.41
N PRO A 107 10.37 19.36 14.60
CA PRO A 107 10.89 20.17 13.51
C PRO A 107 11.97 19.43 12.68
N LEU A 108 11.80 19.45 11.36
CA LEU A 108 12.75 18.84 10.43
C LEU A 108 14.10 19.54 10.49
N SER A 109 15.17 18.75 10.44
CA SER A 109 16.54 19.25 10.40
C SER A 109 17.11 19.09 8.99
N PRO A 110 17.81 20.09 8.44
CA PRO A 110 18.45 19.96 7.13
C PRO A 110 19.44 18.79 7.10
N ARG A 111 19.32 17.91 6.09
CA ARG A 111 20.27 16.81 5.86
C ARG A 111 20.76 16.82 4.40
N PRO A 112 22.08 16.79 4.16
CA PRO A 112 22.65 16.86 2.81
C PRO A 112 22.48 15.56 2.00
N HIS A 113 22.38 14.41 2.67
CA HIS A 113 22.19 13.11 2.04
C HIS A 113 21.09 12.35 2.77
N ILE A 114 20.05 11.98 2.03
CA ILE A 114 18.87 11.33 2.56
C ILE A 114 18.68 10.02 1.83
N GLN A 115 18.70 8.92 2.58
CA GLN A 115 18.33 7.60 2.11
C GLN A 115 16.92 7.29 2.64
N PRO A 116 15.94 6.94 1.78
CA PRO A 116 14.56 6.74 2.22
C PRO A 116 14.42 5.58 3.20
N ASP A 117 13.61 5.77 4.24
CA ASP A 117 13.17 4.71 5.14
C ASP A 117 12.02 3.89 4.50
N VAL A 118 11.24 4.53 3.61
CA VAL A 118 10.15 3.91 2.87
C VAL A 118 10.28 4.12 1.37
N GLY A 119 10.02 3.07 0.61
CA GLY A 119 9.75 3.13 -0.83
C GLY A 119 8.31 2.75 -1.14
N VAL A 120 7.64 3.54 -1.96
CA VAL A 120 6.34 3.22 -2.57
C VAL A 120 6.53 3.24 -4.08
N LEU A 121 6.67 2.05 -4.68
CA LEU A 121 7.04 1.88 -6.08
C LEU A 121 5.84 1.33 -6.87
N ALA A 122 5.25 2.20 -7.70
CA ALA A 122 3.96 1.97 -8.32
C ALA A 122 3.99 1.06 -9.56
N ASN A 123 5.16 0.85 -10.15
CA ASN A 123 5.34 0.00 -11.32
C ASN A 123 6.68 -0.74 -11.32
N ARG A 124 6.85 -1.61 -12.32
CA ARG A 124 8.06 -2.42 -12.48
C ARG A 124 9.31 -1.58 -12.77
N PHE A 125 9.20 -0.54 -13.60
CA PHE A 125 10.36 0.28 -13.95
C PHE A 125 10.93 1.02 -12.72
N ALA A 126 10.06 1.62 -11.90
CA ALA A 126 10.41 2.23 -10.63
C ALA A 126 11.02 1.19 -9.66
N ALA A 127 10.42 0.01 -9.56
CA ALA A 127 10.94 -1.08 -8.72
C ALA A 127 12.37 -1.50 -9.12
N ASP A 128 12.60 -1.73 -10.41
CA ASP A 128 13.89 -2.17 -10.92
C ASP A 128 15.00 -1.12 -10.70
N GLN A 129 14.66 0.17 -10.72
CA GLN A 129 15.60 1.27 -10.56
C GLN A 129 15.85 1.68 -9.10
N LEU A 130 14.83 1.59 -8.23
CA LEU A 130 14.84 2.25 -6.92
C LEU A 130 14.78 1.31 -5.71
N GLU A 131 14.58 0.00 -5.89
CA GLU A 131 14.55 -0.99 -4.78
C GLU A 131 15.82 -0.91 -3.89
N ASN A 132 16.98 -0.66 -4.47
CA ASN A 132 18.24 -0.55 -3.74
C ASN A 132 18.46 0.81 -3.05
N SER A 133 17.62 1.81 -3.33
CA SER A 133 17.72 3.12 -2.68
C SER A 133 17.22 3.08 -1.23
N ILE A 134 16.36 2.12 -0.89
CA ILE A 134 15.75 2.03 0.44
C ILE A 134 16.77 1.57 1.48
N LYS A 135 16.75 2.21 2.64
CA LYS A 135 17.63 1.93 3.77
C LYS A 135 17.42 0.49 4.28
N PRO A 136 18.49 -0.24 4.68
CA PRO A 136 18.36 -1.52 5.36
C PRO A 136 17.43 -1.44 6.58
N GLY A 137 16.55 -2.42 6.73
CA GLY A 137 15.49 -2.45 7.75
C GLY A 137 14.31 -1.51 7.47
N GLY A 138 14.30 -0.84 6.32
CA GLY A 138 13.19 -0.01 5.85
C GLY A 138 12.03 -0.82 5.28
N LEU A 139 11.01 -0.11 4.83
CA LEU A 139 9.79 -0.67 4.26
C LEU A 139 9.70 -0.38 2.75
N LEU A 140 9.38 -1.39 1.97
CA LEU A 140 9.15 -1.26 0.53
C LEU A 140 7.75 -1.78 0.18
N ILE A 141 6.91 -0.91 -0.35
CA ILE A 141 5.56 -1.24 -0.85
C ILE A 141 5.62 -1.21 -2.37
N MET A 142 5.25 -2.32 -3.02
CA MET A 142 5.25 -2.44 -4.48
C MET A 142 3.90 -2.86 -5.00
N ASN A 143 3.59 -2.44 -6.23
CA ASN A 143 2.40 -2.87 -6.95
C ASN A 143 2.52 -4.34 -7.42
N ALA A 144 1.77 -5.25 -6.78
CA ALA A 144 1.75 -6.66 -7.12
C ALA A 144 1.21 -6.95 -8.54
N THR A 145 0.36 -6.07 -9.07
CA THR A 145 -0.26 -6.25 -10.40
C THR A 145 0.74 -6.05 -11.54
N GLN A 146 1.75 -5.19 -11.33
CA GLN A 146 2.76 -4.86 -12.35
C GLN A 146 4.14 -5.46 -12.06
N VAL A 147 4.49 -5.68 -10.79
CA VAL A 147 5.77 -6.25 -10.38
C VAL A 147 5.62 -7.75 -10.18
N ARG A 148 5.77 -8.53 -11.27
CA ARG A 148 5.65 -9.99 -11.27
C ARG A 148 6.99 -10.71 -11.08
N ARG A 149 7.76 -10.28 -10.07
CA ARG A 149 9.01 -10.94 -9.71
C ARG A 149 9.15 -11.00 -8.21
N PRO A 150 9.89 -12.00 -7.68
CA PRO A 150 10.24 -12.00 -6.28
C PRO A 150 11.05 -10.74 -5.93
N PRO A 151 10.92 -10.25 -4.69
CA PRO A 151 11.82 -9.24 -4.18
C PRO A 151 13.27 -9.73 -4.17
N ARG A 152 14.24 -8.86 -4.43
CA ARG A 152 15.66 -9.25 -4.51
C ARG A 152 16.40 -9.06 -3.19
N ARG A 153 15.80 -8.32 -2.25
CA ARG A 153 16.37 -7.97 -0.95
C ARG A 153 15.70 -8.73 0.18
N HIS A 154 16.51 -9.08 1.18
CA HIS A 154 16.08 -9.78 2.40
C HIS A 154 16.33 -8.96 3.67
N ASP A 155 16.98 -7.80 3.53
CA ASP A 155 17.34 -6.91 4.62
C ASP A 155 16.31 -5.79 4.84
N ILE A 156 15.22 -5.75 4.06
CA ILE A 156 14.11 -4.81 4.17
C ILE A 156 12.78 -5.55 4.23
N ASP A 157 11.78 -4.88 4.79
CA ASP A 157 10.41 -5.38 4.86
C ASP A 157 9.70 -5.06 3.53
N ILE A 158 9.09 -6.06 2.88
CA ILE A 158 8.52 -5.89 1.53
C ILE A 158 7.06 -6.30 1.50
N ILE A 159 6.20 -5.39 1.04
CA ILE A 159 4.76 -5.60 0.89
C ILE A 159 4.37 -5.48 -0.58
N MET A 160 3.77 -6.54 -1.11
CA MET A 160 3.22 -6.59 -2.46
C MET A 160 1.73 -6.26 -2.40
N ALA A 161 1.35 -5.01 -2.66
CA ALA A 161 -0.04 -4.58 -2.60
C ALA A 161 -0.72 -4.76 -3.96
N PRO A 162 -1.84 -5.51 -4.05
CA PRO A 162 -2.59 -5.63 -5.28
C PRO A 162 -3.31 -4.31 -5.60
N THR A 163 -3.14 -3.82 -6.83
CA THR A 163 -3.86 -2.64 -7.31
C THR A 163 -4.76 -2.98 -8.48
N GLU A 164 -5.74 -2.11 -8.73
CA GLU A 164 -6.53 -2.20 -9.94
C GLU A 164 -5.68 -1.94 -11.20
N PRO A 165 -6.11 -2.42 -12.38
CA PRO A 165 -5.47 -2.09 -13.64
C PRO A 165 -5.50 -0.59 -13.93
N GLU A 166 -4.46 -0.09 -14.59
CA GLU A 166 -4.31 1.33 -14.93
C GLU A 166 -5.25 1.85 -16.01
N ALA A 167 -5.95 0.96 -16.73
CA ALA A 167 -6.62 1.27 -17.99
C ALA A 167 -7.67 2.38 -17.91
N GLU A 168 -8.29 2.58 -16.75
CA GLU A 168 -9.29 3.65 -16.54
C GLU A 168 -8.66 4.92 -15.97
N ASP A 169 -7.91 4.78 -14.88
CA ASP A 169 -7.24 5.89 -14.20
C ASP A 169 -5.96 5.38 -13.51
N PRO A 170 -4.78 5.68 -14.06
CA PRO A 170 -3.50 5.26 -13.49
C PRO A 170 -3.25 5.80 -12.07
N VAL A 171 -3.90 6.91 -11.66
CA VAL A 171 -3.72 7.50 -10.33
C VAL A 171 -4.24 6.58 -9.22
N ARG A 172 -5.23 5.73 -9.52
CA ARG A 172 -5.79 4.74 -8.57
C ARG A 172 -4.75 3.74 -8.08
N VAL A 173 -3.71 3.46 -8.87
CA VAL A 173 -2.58 2.62 -8.44
C VAL A 173 -1.90 3.27 -7.24
N SER A 174 -1.44 4.50 -7.40
CA SER A 174 -0.73 5.24 -6.35
C SER A 174 -1.61 5.50 -5.14
N MET A 175 -2.91 5.74 -5.32
CA MET A 175 -3.87 5.88 -4.20
C MET A 175 -4.03 4.58 -3.41
N THR A 176 -4.07 3.43 -4.08
CA THR A 176 -4.10 2.12 -3.41
C THR A 176 -2.82 1.89 -2.61
N LEU A 177 -1.66 2.21 -3.17
CA LEU A 177 -0.39 2.05 -2.45
C LEU A 177 -0.27 3.01 -1.26
N LEU A 178 -0.75 4.24 -1.41
CA LEU A 178 -0.87 5.22 -0.32
C LEU A 178 -1.78 4.73 0.80
N GLY A 179 -2.93 4.15 0.46
CA GLY A 179 -3.82 3.51 1.42
C GLY A 179 -3.12 2.40 2.18
N THR A 180 -2.36 1.57 1.47
CA THR A 180 -1.56 0.50 2.07
C THR A 180 -0.53 1.07 3.05
N LEU A 181 0.21 2.11 2.66
CA LEU A 181 1.18 2.79 3.51
C LEU A 181 0.54 3.30 4.81
N ILE A 182 -0.58 4.03 4.69
CA ILE A 182 -1.27 4.59 5.86
C ILE A 182 -1.85 3.48 6.74
N GLY A 183 -2.38 2.41 6.15
CA GLY A 183 -2.88 1.27 6.90
C GLY A 183 -1.78 0.57 7.71
N LEU A 184 -0.58 0.39 7.14
CA LEU A 184 0.56 -0.24 7.81
C LEU A 184 1.19 0.62 8.90
N THR A 185 1.31 1.92 8.64
CA THR A 185 2.06 2.85 9.52
C THR A 185 1.16 3.52 10.57
N GLY A 186 -0.08 3.83 10.20
CA GLY A 186 -0.99 4.66 10.98
C GLY A 186 -0.44 6.05 11.27
N TRP A 187 0.33 6.63 10.32
CA TRP A 187 0.93 7.96 10.48
C TRP A 187 -0.09 9.10 10.49
N VAL A 188 -1.13 9.02 9.65
CA VAL A 188 -2.22 10.00 9.60
C VAL A 188 -3.57 9.32 9.78
N ASP A 189 -4.60 10.06 10.18
CA ASP A 189 -5.98 9.55 10.24
C ASP A 189 -6.47 9.22 8.82
N PRO A 190 -6.80 7.94 8.51
CA PRO A 190 -7.27 7.57 7.19
C PRO A 190 -8.59 8.28 6.81
N ASN A 191 -9.41 8.68 7.78
CA ASN A 191 -10.62 9.45 7.50
C ASN A 191 -10.29 10.89 7.10
N HIS A 192 -9.26 11.49 7.69
CA HIS A 192 -8.77 12.80 7.28
C HIS A 192 -8.21 12.74 5.87
N MET A 193 -7.38 11.76 5.58
CA MET A 193 -6.86 11.54 4.24
C MET A 193 -7.98 11.41 3.21
N ALA A 194 -9.00 10.60 3.50
CA ALA A 194 -10.16 10.46 2.64
C ALA A 194 -10.92 11.79 2.41
N ARG A 195 -11.01 12.67 3.42
CA ARG A 195 -11.60 14.01 3.25
C ARG A 195 -10.77 14.88 2.31
N VAL A 196 -9.44 14.87 2.43
CA VAL A 196 -8.54 15.63 1.54
C VAL A 196 -8.66 15.12 0.11
N LEU A 197 -8.64 13.80 -0.11
CA LEU A 197 -8.80 13.22 -1.45
C LEU A 197 -10.13 13.62 -2.12
N LYS A 198 -11.23 13.68 -1.36
CA LYS A 198 -12.54 14.13 -1.87
C LYS A 198 -12.58 15.60 -2.31
N LYS A 199 -11.68 16.45 -1.81
CA LYS A 199 -11.54 17.84 -2.31
C LYS A 199 -10.98 17.87 -3.73
N ILE A 200 -10.16 16.88 -4.09
CA ILE A 200 -9.41 16.81 -5.35
C ILE A 200 -10.17 16.00 -6.40
N ASP A 201 -10.60 14.80 -6.05
CA ASP A 201 -11.35 13.88 -6.93
C ASP A 201 -12.84 13.85 -6.56
N ARG A 202 -13.67 14.44 -7.43
CA ARG A 202 -15.11 14.57 -7.22
C ARG A 202 -15.87 13.26 -7.40
N ASP A 203 -15.36 12.33 -8.20
CA ASP A 203 -16.01 11.05 -8.49
C ASP A 203 -15.72 9.99 -7.40
N GLU A 204 -14.93 10.37 -6.40
CA GLU A 204 -14.49 9.58 -5.24
C GLU A 204 -13.81 8.25 -5.63
N THR A 205 -13.30 8.14 -6.86
CA THR A 205 -12.58 6.98 -7.36
C THR A 205 -11.25 6.79 -6.63
N TRP A 206 -10.54 7.88 -6.35
CA TRP A 206 -9.28 7.89 -5.60
C TRP A 206 -9.51 7.49 -4.15
N CYS A 207 -10.59 7.98 -3.55
CA CYS A 207 -10.99 7.61 -2.19
C CYS A 207 -11.30 6.10 -2.09
N LYS A 208 -11.99 5.52 -3.10
CA LYS A 208 -12.26 4.07 -3.13
C LYS A 208 -10.98 3.26 -3.28
N ALA A 209 -10.07 3.66 -4.16
CA ALA A 209 -8.77 3.02 -4.34
C ALA A 209 -7.92 3.07 -3.05
N PHE A 210 -7.87 4.25 -2.41
CA PHE A 210 -7.24 4.45 -1.11
C PHE A 210 -7.77 3.47 -0.05
N TRP A 211 -9.09 3.39 0.12
CA TRP A 211 -9.69 2.50 1.13
C TRP A 211 -9.45 1.02 0.84
N ARG A 212 -9.34 0.60 -0.42
CA ARG A 212 -8.96 -0.78 -0.77
C ARG A 212 -7.56 -1.11 -0.27
N GLY A 213 -6.59 -0.25 -0.55
CA GLY A 213 -5.22 -0.41 -0.08
C GLY A 213 -5.12 -0.40 1.44
N HIS A 214 -5.83 0.54 2.10
CA HIS A 214 -5.88 0.61 3.55
C HIS A 214 -6.46 -0.67 4.15
N THR A 215 -7.60 -1.16 3.63
CA THR A 215 -8.25 -2.39 4.11
C THR A 215 -7.35 -3.61 3.91
N TYR A 216 -6.66 -3.69 2.78
CA TYR A 216 -5.67 -4.72 2.51
C TYR A 216 -4.58 -4.72 3.59
N ALA A 217 -3.98 -3.55 3.88
CA ALA A 217 -2.99 -3.41 4.94
C ALA A 217 -3.52 -3.84 6.31
N ILE A 218 -4.71 -3.39 6.71
CA ILE A 218 -5.34 -3.83 7.99
C ILE A 218 -5.49 -5.36 8.03
N GLY A 219 -5.88 -5.98 6.92
CA GLY A 219 -5.97 -7.44 6.80
C GLY A 219 -4.64 -8.14 7.07
N LEU A 220 -3.55 -7.64 6.47
CA LEU A 220 -2.20 -8.16 6.70
C LEU A 220 -1.80 -8.07 8.18
N MET A 221 -2.16 -6.96 8.84
CA MET A 221 -1.81 -6.77 10.25
C MET A 221 -2.56 -7.73 11.20
N ARG A 222 -3.78 -8.13 10.83
CA ARG A 222 -4.62 -9.04 11.64
C ARG A 222 -4.24 -10.50 11.47
N HIS A 223 -3.82 -10.90 10.27
CA HIS A 223 -3.49 -12.29 9.91
C HIS A 223 -2.09 -12.41 9.30
N PRO A 224 -1.01 -12.20 10.09
CA PRO A 224 0.35 -12.19 9.57
C PRO A 224 0.83 -13.56 9.05
N ALA A 225 0.32 -14.67 9.58
CA ALA A 225 0.74 -16.03 9.20
C ALA A 225 0.20 -16.49 7.83
N GLU A 226 -1.01 -16.06 7.46
CA GLU A 226 -1.66 -16.43 6.18
C GLU A 226 -1.15 -15.57 5.01
N THR A 227 -0.66 -14.37 5.31
CA THR A 227 -0.18 -13.39 4.31
C THR A 227 1.10 -13.85 3.60
N ILE A 228 1.95 -14.63 4.28
CA ILE A 228 3.20 -15.15 3.69
C ILE A 228 2.89 -16.09 2.51
N HIS A 229 1.79 -16.85 2.57
CA HIS A 229 1.40 -17.79 1.52
C HIS A 229 0.88 -17.11 0.24
N LEU A 230 0.30 -15.90 0.35
CA LEU A 230 -0.09 -15.10 -0.82
C LEU A 230 1.12 -14.58 -1.60
N SER A 231 2.29 -14.46 -0.97
CA SER A 231 3.53 -14.09 -1.68
C SER A 231 4.12 -15.24 -2.51
N SER A 232 3.88 -16.49 -2.12
CA SER A 232 4.33 -17.67 -2.87
C SER A 232 3.34 -18.10 -3.95
N GLU A 233 2.03 -18.01 -3.73
CA GLU A 233 1.03 -18.48 -4.70
C GLU A 233 0.77 -17.51 -5.85
N VAL A 234 0.97 -16.19 -5.64
CA VAL A 234 0.84 -15.18 -6.71
C VAL A 234 2.03 -15.19 -7.67
N MET A 235 3.11 -15.92 -7.34
CA MET A 235 4.30 -16.03 -8.18
C MET A 235 4.30 -17.21 -9.16
N ASP A 236 3.36 -18.16 -9.03
CA ASP A 236 3.32 -19.40 -9.83
C ASP A 236 2.14 -19.48 -10.83
N VAL A 237 1.59 -18.34 -11.28
CA VAL A 237 0.57 -18.30 -12.37
C VAL A 237 0.91 -17.31 -13.47
#